data_AF-A0A3D4VS73-F1
#
_entry.id   AF-A0A3D4VS73-F1
#
_cell.length_a   1.000
_cell.length_b   1.000
_cell.length_c   1.000
_cell.angle_alpha   90.00
_cell.angle_beta   90.00
_cell.angle_gamma   90.00
#
_symmetry.space_group_name_H-M   'P 1'
#
loop_
_entity.id
_entity.type
_entity.pdbx_description
1 polymer ?
#
loop_
_entity_poly.entity_id
_entity_poly.type
_entity_poly.pdbx_seq_one_letter_code
_entity_poly.pdbx_strand_id
1 'polypeptide(L)'
;MVERNVTILNKLGMHARASSKFVSFVYKFKCDITIIKDNKQANAKSILNLLMMSLNCGSEVTIRVEGQDEEEVLNNVINYIENMTD
;
A
#
# COMPACT_ATOMS: atom_id res chain seq x y z
N MET A 1 6.88 -6.73 13.74
CA MET A 1 6.48 -6.76 12.31
C MET A 1 5.12 -7.43 12.18
N VAL A 2 4.17 -6.82 11.46
CA VAL A 2 2.84 -7.41 11.15
C VAL A 2 2.53 -7.31 9.66
N GLU A 3 1.68 -8.21 9.15
CA GLU A 3 1.25 -8.19 7.75
C GLU A 3 -0.19 -8.67 7.55
N ARG A 4 -0.83 -8.18 6.48
CA ARG A 4 -2.19 -8.57 6.09
C ARG A 4 -2.38 -8.47 4.57
N ASN A 5 -3.14 -9.41 4.01
CA ASN A 5 -3.56 -9.36 2.61
C ASN A 5 -4.73 -8.37 2.41
N VAL A 6 -4.71 -7.66 1.30
CA VAL A 6 -5.78 -6.74 0.88
C VAL A 6 -5.95 -6.81 -0.64
N THR A 7 -7.18 -6.61 -1.10
CA THR A 7 -7.48 -6.50 -2.52
C THR A 7 -7.59 -5.04 -2.94
N ILE A 8 -6.95 -4.67 -4.04
CA ILE A 8 -7.09 -3.33 -4.62
C ILE A 8 -8.45 -3.24 -5.33
N LEU A 9 -9.37 -2.43 -4.81
CA LEU A 9 -10.73 -2.30 -5.35
C LEU A 9 -10.91 -1.07 -6.27
N ASN A 10 -9.95 -0.16 -6.29
CA ASN A 10 -9.99 0.99 -7.21
C ASN A 10 -10.00 0.50 -8.66
N LYS A 11 -10.98 0.94 -9.45
CA LYS A 11 -11.19 0.50 -10.84
C LYS A 11 -9.97 0.72 -11.75
N LEU A 12 -9.19 1.77 -11.49
CA LEU A 12 -7.97 2.08 -12.24
C LEU A 12 -6.70 1.50 -11.59
N GLY A 13 -6.84 0.77 -10.48
CA GLY A 13 -5.73 0.31 -9.67
C GLY A 13 -4.93 1.44 -9.02
N MET A 14 -3.75 1.13 -8.49
CA MET A 14 -2.79 2.13 -7.98
C MET A 14 -1.97 2.75 -9.12
N HIS A 15 -2.65 3.50 -9.98
CA HIS A 15 -2.05 4.34 -11.02
C HIS A 15 -1.33 5.57 -10.43
N ALA A 16 -0.78 6.45 -11.27
CA ALA A 16 0.04 7.60 -10.83
C ALA A 16 -0.64 8.49 -9.75
N ARG A 17 -1.91 8.82 -9.94
CA ARG A 17 -2.66 9.69 -9.01
C ARG A 17 -2.96 8.99 -7.69
N ALA A 18 -3.50 7.77 -7.75
CA ALA A 18 -3.73 6.90 -6.59
C ALA A 18 -2.45 6.73 -5.76
N SER A 19 -1.37 6.36 -6.44
CA SER A 19 -0.07 6.14 -5.82
C SER A 19 0.47 7.39 -5.14
N SER A 20 0.35 8.57 -5.77
CA SER A 20 0.77 9.84 -5.15
C SER A 20 0.00 10.17 -3.87
N LYS A 21 -1.32 9.97 -3.87
CA LYS A 21 -2.16 10.17 -2.68
C LYS A 21 -1.83 9.16 -1.59
N PHE A 22 -1.68 7.89 -1.96
CA PHE A 22 -1.31 6.81 -1.04
C PHE A 22 0.07 7.05 -0.41
N VAL A 23 1.07 7.40 -1.21
CA VAL A 23 2.42 7.77 -0.74
C VAL A 23 2.33 8.90 0.26
N SER A 24 1.58 9.97 -0.05
CA SER A 24 1.38 11.11 0.86
C SER A 24 0.70 10.71 2.17
N PHE A 25 -0.21 9.74 2.12
CA PHE A 25 -0.85 9.18 3.31
C PHE A 25 0.16 8.39 4.17
N VAL A 26 0.91 7.46 3.56
CA VAL A 26 1.86 6.61 4.31
C VAL A 26 3.10 7.35 4.81
N TYR A 27 3.45 8.49 4.20
CA TYR A 27 4.55 9.36 4.66
C TYR A 27 4.30 9.94 6.06
N LYS A 28 3.06 9.94 6.55
CA LYS A 28 2.71 10.40 7.90
C LYS A 28 3.18 9.43 8.99
N PHE A 29 3.46 8.18 8.63
CA PHE A 29 3.85 7.15 9.59
C PHE A 29 5.37 6.97 9.62
N LYS A 30 5.89 6.76 10.84
CA LYS A 30 7.32 6.44 11.04
C LYS A 30 7.66 5.00 10.67
N CYS A 31 6.67 4.10 10.64
CA CYS A 31 6.86 2.70 10.28
C CYS A 31 7.38 2.53 8.85
N ASP A 32 8.12 1.45 8.64
CA ASP A 32 8.46 0.95 7.32
C ASP A 32 7.28 0.15 6.78
N ILE A 33 6.81 0.53 5.59
CA ILE A 33 5.60 -0.04 4.99
C ILE A 33 6.00 -0.60 3.62
N THR A 34 5.76 -1.89 3.44
CA THR A 34 6.11 -2.63 2.23
C THR A 34 4.85 -3.22 1.60
N ILE A 35 4.68 -3.02 0.30
CA ILE A 35 3.67 -3.73 -0.51
C ILE A 35 4.35 -4.90 -1.19
N ILE A 36 3.75 -6.08 -1.08
CA ILE A 36 4.25 -7.31 -1.68
C ILE A 36 3.17 -7.84 -2.62
N LYS A 37 3.58 -8.11 -3.86
CA LYS A 37 2.74 -8.76 -4.87
C LYS A 37 3.57 -9.78 -5.61
N ASP A 38 3.11 -11.02 -5.62
CA ASP A 38 3.87 -12.16 -6.15
C ASP A 38 5.27 -12.22 -5.49
N ASN A 39 6.33 -12.17 -6.30
CA ASN A 39 7.72 -12.15 -5.83
C ASN A 39 8.33 -10.73 -5.78
N LYS A 40 7.53 -9.69 -5.97
CA LYS A 40 7.99 -8.29 -5.96
C LYS A 40 7.62 -7.60 -4.67
N GLN A 41 8.53 -6.77 -4.18
CA GLN A 41 8.31 -5.92 -3.00
C GLN A 41 8.59 -4.46 -3.37
N ALA A 42 7.77 -3.55 -2.85
CA ALA A 42 7.98 -2.12 -2.97
C ALA A 42 7.88 -1.42 -1.63
N ASN A 43 8.76 -0.44 -1.42
CA ASN A 43 8.57 0.55 -0.37
C ASN A 43 7.35 1.43 -0.71
N ALA A 44 6.35 1.42 0.16
CA ALA A 44 5.10 2.17 0.02
C ALA A 44 5.31 3.70 0.02
N LYS A 45 6.44 4.19 0.53
CA LYS A 45 6.81 5.62 0.52
C LYS A 45 7.47 6.06 -0.80
N SER A 46 7.68 5.16 -1.76
CA SER A 46 8.24 5.50 -3.08
C SER A 46 7.21 5.31 -4.18
N ILE A 47 6.75 6.43 -4.74
CA ILE A 47 5.80 6.42 -5.88
C ILE A 47 6.34 5.61 -7.07
N LEU A 48 7.64 5.71 -7.35
CA LEU A 48 8.28 4.96 -8.44
C LEU A 48 8.18 3.46 -8.23
N ASN A 49 8.43 2.98 -7.01
CA ASN A 49 8.31 1.55 -6.72
C ASN A 49 6.88 1.05 -6.92
N LEU A 50 5.88 1.80 -6.45
CA LEU A 50 4.46 1.44 -6.62
C LEU A 50 4.06 1.32 -8.10
N LEU A 51 4.49 2.27 -8.93
CA LEU A 51 4.18 2.26 -10.36
C LEU A 51 4.79 1.06 -11.10
N MET A 52 5.89 0.51 -10.60
CA MET A 52 6.54 -0.68 -11.19
C MET A 52 5.90 -2.01 -10.75
N MET A 53 4.96 -2.00 -9.81
CA MET A 53 4.36 -3.22 -9.24
C MET A 53 3.12 -3.75 -9.98
N SER A 54 2.59 -3.05 -10.99
CA SER A 54 1.39 -3.49 -11.72
C SER A 54 0.19 -3.77 -10.80
N LEU A 55 -0.14 -2.80 -9.95
CA LEU A 55 -1.14 -2.87 -8.88
C LEU A 55 -2.55 -2.56 -9.42
N ASN A 56 -3.08 -3.47 -10.25
CA ASN A 56 -4.38 -3.31 -10.93
C ASN A 56 -5.57 -3.61 -9.99
N CYS A 57 -6.77 -3.18 -10.39
CA CYS A 57 -8.02 -3.61 -9.75
C CYS A 57 -8.09 -5.15 -9.65
N GLY A 58 -8.50 -5.66 -8.50
CA GLY A 58 -8.55 -7.09 -8.20
C GLY A 58 -7.19 -7.72 -7.84
N SER A 59 -6.10 -6.95 -7.81
CA SER A 59 -4.82 -7.48 -7.32
C SER A 59 -4.90 -7.74 -5.82
N GLU A 60 -4.60 -8.97 -5.41
CA GLU A 60 -4.27 -9.28 -4.03
C GLU A 60 -2.82 -8.89 -3.75
N VAL A 61 -2.61 -8.16 -2.67
CA VAL A 61 -1.29 -7.76 -2.20
C VAL A 61 -1.18 -7.95 -0.70
N THR A 62 0.02 -8.23 -0.22
CA THR A 62 0.32 -8.24 1.22
C THR A 62 0.90 -6.89 1.60
N ILE A 63 0.31 -6.27 2.62
CA ILE A 63 0.87 -5.09 3.27
C ILE A 63 1.62 -5.56 4.49
N ARG A 64 2.91 -5.24 4.55
CA ARG A 64 3.77 -5.48 5.70
C ARG A 64 4.14 -4.16 6.34
N VAL A 65 4.03 -4.10 7.66
CA VAL A 65 4.38 -2.92 8.46
C VAL A 65 5.35 -3.34 9.56
N GLU A 66 6.42 -2.57 9.72
CA GLU A 66 7.41 -2.74 10.77
C GLU A 66 7.68 -1.40 11.47
N GLY A 67 7.55 -1.40 12.80
CA GLY A 67 7.79 -0.22 13.62
C GLY A 67 7.01 -0.23 14.93
N GLN A 68 7.11 0.86 15.69
CA GLN A 68 6.53 0.98 17.03
C GLN A 68 4.99 0.87 17.05
N ASP A 69 4.31 1.38 16.02
CA ASP A 69 2.84 1.46 15.93
C ASP A 69 2.29 0.57 14.80
N GLU A 70 3.00 -0.52 14.50
CA GLU A 70 2.80 -1.32 13.29
C GLU A 70 1.39 -1.90 13.13
N GLU A 71 0.72 -2.31 14.21
CA GLU A 71 -0.65 -2.83 14.16
C GLU A 71 -1.68 -1.75 13.79
N GLU A 72 -1.59 -0.57 14.40
CA GLU A 72 -2.47 0.55 14.12
C GLU A 72 -2.24 1.06 12.69
N VAL A 73 -0.97 1.21 12.29
CA VAL A 73 -0.60 1.63 10.95
C VAL A 73 -1.06 0.62 9.91
N LEU A 74 -0.92 -0.68 10.15
CA LEU A 74 -1.42 -1.71 9.25
C LEU A 74 -2.94 -1.57 9.05
N ASN A 75 -3.71 -1.42 10.12
CA ASN A 75 -5.16 -1.24 10.03
C ASN A 75 -5.53 0.02 9.23
N ASN A 76 -4.84 1.15 9.48
CA ASN A 76 -5.04 2.40 8.75
C ASN A 76 -4.71 2.27 7.25
N VAL A 77 -3.62 1.56 6.91
CA VAL A 77 -3.19 1.34 5.52
C VAL A 77 -4.14 0.42 4.77
N ILE A 78 -4.58 -0.67 5.39
CA ILE A 78 -5.56 -1.60 4.80
C ILE A 78 -6.87 -0.85 4.50
N ASN A 79 -7.40 -0.12 5.50
CA ASN A 79 -8.62 0.66 5.35
C ASN A 79 -8.50 1.72 4.25
N TYR A 80 -7.34 2.37 4.11
CA TYR A 80 -7.10 3.32 3.03
C TYR A 80 -7.17 2.64 1.66
N ILE A 81 -6.50 1.50 1.47
CA ILE A 81 -6.43 0.79 0.18
C ILE A 81 -7.82 0.30 -0.25
N GLU A 82 -8.63 -0.21 0.67
CA GLU A 82 -9.98 -0.70 0.38
C GLU A 82 -10.93 0.42 -0.04
N ASN A 83 -10.72 1.64 0.47
CA ASN A 83 -11.60 2.78 0.26
C ASN A 83 -11.02 3.84 -0.69
N MET A 84 -9.84 3.64 -1.28
CA MET A 84 -9.24 4.66 -2.13
C MET A 84 -10.05 4.85 -3.42
N THR A 85 -10.59 6.06 -3.59
CA THR A 85 -11.29 6.49 -4.79
C THR A 85 -10.48 7.58 -5.51
N ASP A 86 -10.27 7.43 -6.81
CA ASP A 86 -9.65 8.44 -7.69
C ASP A 86 -10.59 8.99 -8.74
#